data_AF-A0A4D7JWJ9-F1
#
_entry.id   AF-A0A4D7JWJ9-F1
#
_cell.length_a   1.000
_cell.length_b   1.000
_cell.length_c   1.000
_cell.angle_alpha   90.00
_cell.angle_beta   90.00
_cell.angle_gamma   90.00
#
_symmetry.space_group_name_H-M   'P 1'
#
loop_
_entity.id
_entity.type
_entity.pdbx_description
1 polymer ?
#
loop_
_entity_poly.entity_id
_entity_poly.type
_entity_poly.pdbx_seq_one_letter_code
_entity_poly.pdbx_strand_id
1 'polypeptide(L)'
;MKLKTLIISLLLIMNFTGFTQENNHVKSLDDILNTLYSVISGEQGEARDWDLFLDLFHPNAKLIPTTRQQADTMAMYMTPEQYVERFGVRLVSNGFYEKEIHRITESFGHITHVFSTYESYHSSKDSEPFSRGINSIQLMNDGHRWWIINIFWQSENEDNPLPEKYLPE
;
A
#
# COMPACT_ATOMS: atom_id res chain seq x y z
N MET A 1 -46.06 -56.76 12.36
CA MET A 1 -44.86 -56.54 11.53
C MET A 1 -45.32 -55.95 10.20
N LYS A 2 -44.99 -54.74 9.74
CA LYS A 2 -43.85 -53.84 9.99
C LYS A 2 -44.36 -52.38 9.96
N LEU A 3 -43.88 -51.58 10.90
CA LEU A 3 -44.15 -50.15 11.03
C LEU A 3 -43.31 -49.38 9.98
N LYS A 4 -43.93 -48.52 9.17
CA LYS A 4 -43.22 -47.63 8.24
C LYS A 4 -42.89 -46.34 8.97
N THR A 5 -41.62 -46.13 9.31
CA THR A 5 -41.13 -44.90 9.91
C THR A 5 -41.00 -43.82 8.84
N LEU A 6 -41.77 -42.74 8.97
CA LEU A 6 -41.66 -41.52 8.16
C LEU A 6 -40.62 -40.60 8.82
N ILE A 7 -39.48 -40.38 8.17
CA ILE A 7 -38.47 -39.43 8.64
C ILE A 7 -38.79 -38.07 7.99
N ILE A 8 -39.29 -37.14 8.79
CA ILE A 8 -39.46 -35.73 8.41
C ILE A 8 -38.08 -35.08 8.59
N SER A 9 -37.45 -34.69 7.47
CA SER A 9 -36.20 -33.92 7.50
C SER A 9 -36.51 -32.45 7.76
N LEU A 10 -36.05 -31.93 8.89
CA LEU A 10 -36.15 -30.52 9.26
C LEU A 10 -34.98 -29.75 8.60
N LEU A 11 -35.25 -28.99 7.55
CA LEU A 11 -34.27 -28.07 6.95
C LEU A 11 -34.19 -26.78 7.78
N LEU A 12 -33.07 -26.58 8.47
CA LEU A 12 -32.74 -25.34 9.17
C LEU A 12 -32.19 -24.34 8.15
N ILE A 13 -32.96 -23.30 7.82
CA ILE A 13 -32.47 -22.20 6.98
C ILE A 13 -31.72 -21.22 7.89
N MET A 14 -30.38 -21.30 7.89
CA MET A 14 -29.54 -20.25 8.48
C MET A 14 -29.51 -19.05 7.53
N ASN A 15 -30.16 -17.96 7.93
CA ASN A 15 -29.96 -16.66 7.28
C ASN A 15 -28.57 -16.13 7.66
N PHE A 16 -27.61 -16.22 6.74
CA PHE A 16 -26.35 -15.49 6.85
C PHE A 16 -26.64 -14.01 6.56
N THR A 17 -26.80 -13.20 7.62
CA THR A 17 -26.57 -11.76 7.50
C THR A 17 -25.06 -11.56 7.49
N GLY A 18 -24.48 -11.46 6.29
CA GLY A 18 -23.09 -11.04 6.14
C GLY A 18 -22.96 -9.61 6.66
N PHE A 19 -22.28 -9.41 7.78
CA PHE A 19 -21.70 -8.12 8.11
C PHE A 19 -20.67 -7.81 7.01
N THR A 20 -21.00 -6.92 6.09
CA THR A 20 -19.99 -6.32 5.22
C THR A 20 -19.09 -5.47 6.11
N GLN A 21 -17.84 -5.88 6.30
CA GLN A 21 -16.82 -5.05 6.91
C GLN A 21 -16.75 -3.75 6.11
N GLU A 22 -17.10 -2.63 6.75
CA GLU A 22 -17.00 -1.33 6.11
C GLU A 22 -15.53 -1.11 5.75
N ASN A 23 -15.25 -1.00 4.45
CA ASN A 23 -13.90 -0.87 3.93
C ASN A 23 -13.37 0.53 4.28
N ASN A 24 -12.81 0.66 5.49
CA ASN A 24 -12.30 1.90 6.04
C ASN A 24 -10.95 2.31 5.41
N HIS A 25 -10.31 1.44 4.62
CA HIS A 25 -8.96 1.64 4.09
C HIS A 25 -8.80 2.84 3.14
N VAL A 26 -9.90 3.41 2.64
CA VAL A 26 -9.88 4.45 1.60
C VAL A 26 -10.87 5.59 1.86
N LYS A 27 -11.34 5.72 3.11
CA LYS A 27 -12.37 6.70 3.47
C LYS A 27 -11.77 8.09 3.73
N SER A 28 -10.58 8.15 4.30
CA SER A 28 -9.81 9.38 4.47
C SER A 28 -8.44 9.30 3.77
N LEU A 29 -7.79 10.45 3.66
CA LEU A 29 -6.41 10.54 3.18
C LEU A 29 -5.45 9.73 4.06
N ASP A 30 -5.64 9.78 5.37
CA ASP A 30 -4.82 9.03 6.32
C ASP A 30 -5.07 7.53 6.19
N ASP A 31 -6.31 7.09 5.98
CA ASP A 31 -6.61 5.67 5.83
C ASP A 31 -5.90 5.07 4.63
N ILE A 32 -5.94 5.75 3.47
CA ILE A 32 -5.31 5.22 2.24
C ILE A 32 -3.79 5.24 2.33
N LEU A 33 -3.20 6.26 2.95
CA LEU A 33 -1.74 6.34 3.14
C LEU A 33 -1.27 5.30 4.15
N ASN A 34 -1.95 5.16 5.29
CA ASN A 34 -1.64 4.12 6.27
C ASN A 34 -1.78 2.72 5.65
N THR A 35 -2.82 2.50 4.85
CA THR A 35 -3.02 1.21 4.17
C THR A 35 -1.93 0.95 3.13
N LEU A 36 -1.53 1.97 2.34
CA LEU A 36 -0.43 1.87 1.37
C LEU A 36 0.86 1.38 2.03
N TYR A 37 1.26 1.99 3.16
CA TYR A 37 2.47 1.59 3.88
C TYR A 37 2.31 0.23 4.57
N SER A 38 1.15 -0.06 5.17
CA SER A 38 0.94 -1.32 5.87
C SER A 38 0.88 -2.53 4.94
N VAL A 39 0.24 -2.41 3.77
CA VAL A 39 -0.06 -3.56 2.91
C VAL A 39 1.18 -4.14 2.22
N ILE A 40 2.23 -3.34 2.05
CA ILE A 40 3.54 -3.79 1.56
C ILE A 40 4.45 -4.26 2.71
N SER A 41 4.09 -3.97 3.95
CA SER A 41 4.87 -4.22 5.16
C SER A 41 4.52 -5.55 5.85
N GLY A 42 5.50 -6.19 6.48
CA GLY A 42 5.33 -7.43 7.23
C GLY A 42 6.63 -8.22 7.39
N GLU A 43 6.65 -9.18 8.31
CA GLU A 43 7.85 -9.96 8.60
C GLU A 43 8.23 -10.88 7.43
N GLN A 44 9.43 -11.42 7.51
CA GLN A 44 9.91 -12.42 6.55
C GLN A 44 8.95 -13.62 6.49
N GLY A 45 8.52 -13.98 5.27
CA GLY A 45 7.62 -15.10 5.01
C GLY A 45 6.13 -14.78 5.25
N GLU A 46 5.80 -13.58 5.75
CA GLU A 46 4.42 -13.15 5.91
C GLU A 46 3.80 -12.79 4.55
N ALA A 47 2.64 -13.37 4.23
CA ALA A 47 1.94 -13.05 2.99
C ALA A 47 1.39 -11.62 3.02
N ARG A 48 1.44 -10.92 1.88
CA ARG A 48 0.81 -9.60 1.72
C ARG A 48 -0.57 -9.74 1.12
N ASP A 49 -1.44 -8.80 1.46
CA ASP A 49 -2.76 -8.66 0.84
C ASP A 49 -2.63 -7.86 -0.47
N TRP A 50 -2.21 -8.55 -1.53
CA TRP A 50 -2.01 -7.90 -2.83
C TRP A 50 -3.32 -7.42 -3.45
N ASP A 51 -4.46 -8.05 -3.13
CA ASP A 51 -5.75 -7.59 -3.62
C ASP A 51 -6.12 -6.24 -3.00
N LEU A 52 -5.90 -6.08 -1.69
CA LEU A 52 -6.04 -4.78 -1.02
C LEU A 52 -5.07 -3.75 -1.58
N PHE A 53 -3.80 -4.12 -1.82
CA PHE A 53 -2.82 -3.21 -2.42
C PHE A 53 -3.33 -2.68 -3.76
N LEU A 54 -3.81 -3.56 -4.65
CA LEU A 54 -4.31 -3.18 -5.97
C LEU A 54 -5.57 -2.30 -5.87
N ASP A 55 -6.46 -2.53 -4.91
CA ASP A 55 -7.69 -1.73 -4.71
C ASP A 55 -7.40 -0.27 -4.26
N LEU A 56 -6.18 0.05 -3.80
CA LEU A 56 -5.81 1.43 -3.46
C LEU A 56 -5.65 2.32 -4.71
N PHE A 57 -5.35 1.73 -5.86
CA PHE A 57 -4.92 2.45 -7.04
C PHE A 57 -6.04 2.67 -8.05
N HIS A 58 -6.02 3.83 -8.69
CA HIS A 58 -6.82 4.05 -9.88
C HIS A 58 -6.36 3.10 -11.01
N PRO A 59 -7.24 2.59 -11.90
CA PRO A 59 -6.86 1.59 -12.92
C PRO A 59 -5.70 1.97 -13.85
N ASN A 60 -5.46 3.27 -14.03
CA ASN A 60 -4.37 3.78 -14.87
C ASN A 60 -3.14 4.23 -14.07
N ALA A 61 -3.11 3.99 -12.77
CA ALA A 61 -2.05 4.47 -11.91
C ALA A 61 -0.67 3.92 -12.30
N LYS A 62 0.36 4.67 -11.93
CA LYS A 62 1.74 4.28 -12.13
C LYS A 62 2.54 4.38 -10.83
N LEU A 63 3.38 3.37 -10.62
CA LEU A 63 4.50 3.40 -9.71
C LEU A 63 5.75 3.71 -10.53
N ILE A 64 6.47 4.74 -10.12
CA ILE A 64 7.51 5.37 -10.92
C ILE A 64 8.76 5.61 -10.05
N PRO A 65 9.64 4.63 -9.85
CA PRO A 65 10.95 4.89 -9.27
C PRO A 65 11.79 5.72 -10.21
N THR A 66 12.55 6.66 -9.66
CA THR A 66 13.76 7.16 -10.30
C THR A 66 14.83 6.08 -10.26
N THR A 67 15.53 5.86 -11.38
CA THR A 67 16.70 4.99 -11.43
C THR A 67 17.85 5.72 -12.11
N ARG A 68 19.08 5.32 -11.81
CA ARG A 68 20.26 5.75 -12.57
C ARG A 68 20.59 4.69 -13.62
N GLN A 69 20.75 5.12 -14.86
CA GLN A 69 21.38 4.31 -15.92
C GLN A 69 22.59 5.08 -16.40
N GLN A 70 23.79 4.55 -16.12
CA GLN A 70 25.04 5.27 -16.34
C GLN A 70 25.03 6.62 -15.60
N ALA A 71 25.31 7.73 -16.30
CA ALA A 71 25.33 9.08 -15.72
C ALA A 71 23.94 9.74 -15.65
N ASP A 72 22.92 9.17 -16.31
CA ASP A 72 21.61 9.80 -16.46
C ASP A 72 20.58 9.24 -15.46
N THR A 73 19.75 10.14 -14.94
CA THR A 73 18.57 9.79 -14.14
C THR A 73 17.37 9.58 -15.06
N MET A 74 16.64 8.49 -14.86
CA MET A 74 15.42 8.19 -15.60
C MET A 74 14.25 7.89 -14.68
N ALA A 75 13.03 8.05 -15.20
CA ALA A 75 11.81 7.55 -14.60
C ALA A 75 11.44 6.21 -15.24
N MET A 76 11.25 5.17 -14.42
CA MET A 76 10.80 3.87 -14.87
C MET A 76 9.33 3.68 -14.50
N TYR A 77 8.45 3.43 -15.47
CA TYR A 77 7.02 3.33 -15.22
C TYR A 77 6.59 1.87 -15.06
N MET A 78 5.77 1.58 -14.06
CA MET A 78 5.08 0.28 -13.92
C MET A 78 3.66 0.45 -13.40
N THR A 79 2.77 -0.51 -13.71
CA THR A 79 1.45 -0.60 -13.08
C THR A 79 1.56 -1.17 -11.66
N PRO A 80 0.52 -1.04 -10.82
CA PRO A 80 0.44 -1.75 -9.53
C PRO A 80 0.65 -3.27 -9.65
N GLU A 81 0.08 -3.91 -10.67
CA GLU A 81 0.25 -5.35 -10.91
C GLU A 81 1.70 -5.68 -11.24
N GLN A 82 2.34 -4.90 -12.13
CA GLN A 82 3.75 -5.08 -12.46
C GLN A 82 4.67 -4.85 -11.25
N TYR A 83 4.30 -3.94 -10.34
CA TYR A 83 5.00 -3.77 -9.07
C TYR A 83 4.93 -5.04 -8.21
N VAL A 84 3.73 -5.62 -8.07
CA VAL A 84 3.53 -6.89 -7.33
C VAL A 84 4.33 -8.03 -7.97
N GLU A 85 4.25 -8.19 -9.29
CA GLU A 85 5.00 -9.22 -10.02
C GLU A 85 6.51 -9.08 -9.80
N ARG A 86 7.03 -7.85 -9.83
CA ARG A 86 8.46 -7.58 -9.76
C ARG A 86 9.03 -7.66 -8.36
N PHE A 87 8.31 -7.16 -7.37
CA PHE A 87 8.83 -6.98 -6.01
C PHE A 87 8.17 -7.88 -4.98
N GLY A 88 6.94 -8.35 -5.20
CA GLY A 88 6.15 -9.03 -4.19
C GLY A 88 6.84 -10.25 -3.57
N VAL A 89 7.43 -11.12 -4.39
CA VAL A 89 8.19 -12.29 -3.91
C VAL A 89 9.35 -11.86 -3.01
N ARG A 90 10.09 -10.83 -3.40
CA ARG A 90 11.26 -10.33 -2.65
C ARG A 90 10.86 -9.66 -1.33
N LEU A 91 9.77 -8.89 -1.33
CA LEU A 91 9.25 -8.22 -0.13
C LEU A 91 8.88 -9.26 0.94
N VAL A 92 8.22 -10.36 0.53
CA VAL A 92 7.90 -11.47 1.43
C VAL A 92 9.15 -12.25 1.83
N SER A 93 10.01 -12.63 0.88
CA SER A 93 11.15 -13.51 1.15
C SER A 93 12.21 -12.90 2.07
N ASN A 94 12.33 -11.57 2.06
CA ASN A 94 13.34 -10.85 2.83
C ASN A 94 12.81 -10.25 4.12
N GLY A 95 11.48 -10.16 4.27
CA GLY A 95 10.87 -9.23 5.20
C GLY A 95 11.06 -7.79 4.73
N PHE A 96 10.02 -7.00 4.91
CA PHE A 96 10.03 -5.62 4.48
C PHE A 96 9.01 -4.84 5.29
N TYR A 97 9.44 -3.71 5.83
CA TYR A 97 8.58 -2.68 6.39
C TYR A 97 8.96 -1.37 5.75
N GLU A 98 7.96 -0.58 5.39
CA GLU A 98 8.14 0.82 5.03
C GLU A 98 7.26 1.68 5.92
N LYS A 99 7.86 2.68 6.56
CA LYS A 99 7.19 3.58 7.49
C LYS A 99 7.31 5.00 6.98
N GLU A 100 6.19 5.71 6.92
CA GLU A 100 6.22 7.16 6.78
C GLU A 100 6.71 7.80 8.08
N ILE A 101 7.66 8.72 7.98
CA ILE A 101 8.18 9.48 9.12
C ILE A 101 7.80 10.95 9.06
N HIS A 102 7.58 11.50 7.87
CA HIS A 102 7.24 12.90 7.68
C HIS A 102 6.46 13.05 6.37
N ARG A 103 5.58 14.04 6.28
CA ARG A 103 4.95 14.42 5.02
C ARG A 103 4.57 15.89 4.94
N ILE A 104 4.57 16.41 3.72
CA ILE A 104 3.89 17.67 3.35
C ILE A 104 2.70 17.33 2.47
N THR A 105 1.54 17.90 2.80
CA THR A 105 0.28 17.65 2.10
C THR A 105 -0.28 18.95 1.53
N GLU A 106 -0.56 18.94 0.23
CA GLU A 106 -1.18 20.06 -0.50
C GLU A 106 -2.42 19.57 -1.23
N SER A 107 -3.55 20.27 -1.08
CA SER A 107 -4.84 19.87 -1.66
C SER A 107 -5.53 21.02 -2.38
N PHE A 108 -6.13 20.72 -3.54
CA PHE A 108 -6.99 21.67 -4.27
C PHE A 108 -8.14 20.93 -4.95
N GLY A 109 -9.38 21.24 -4.57
CA GLY A 109 -10.55 20.52 -5.09
C GLY A 109 -10.44 19.01 -4.83
N HIS A 110 -10.48 18.21 -5.88
CA HIS A 110 -10.44 16.74 -5.81
C HIS A 110 -9.03 16.15 -5.82
N ILE A 111 -7.99 16.95 -6.00
CA ILE A 111 -6.61 16.47 -6.07
C ILE A 111 -5.87 16.73 -4.76
N THR A 112 -4.97 15.81 -4.41
CA THR A 112 -4.05 15.96 -3.28
C THR A 112 -2.68 15.45 -3.67
N HIS A 113 -1.65 16.17 -3.26
CA HIS A 113 -0.27 15.74 -3.37
C HIS A 113 0.29 15.55 -1.96
N VAL A 114 0.97 14.44 -1.75
CA VAL A 114 1.67 14.13 -0.51
C VAL A 114 3.12 13.84 -0.83
N PHE A 115 4.02 14.66 -0.29
CA PHE A 115 5.46 14.46 -0.36
C PHE A 115 5.90 13.79 0.94
N SER A 116 5.98 12.46 0.91
CA SER A 116 6.03 11.57 2.07
C SER A 116 7.42 10.94 2.21
N THR A 117 8.13 11.29 3.27
CA THR A 117 9.44 10.72 3.61
C THR A 117 9.24 9.37 4.27
N TYR A 118 9.94 8.36 3.77
CA TYR A 118 9.85 7.00 4.25
C TYR A 118 11.19 6.47 4.76
N GLU A 119 11.09 5.45 5.60
CA GLU A 119 12.18 4.60 6.04
C GLU A 119 11.81 3.13 5.82
N SER A 120 12.75 2.34 5.31
CA SER A 120 12.57 0.91 5.04
C SER A 120 13.43 0.04 5.95
N TYR A 121 12.85 -1.05 6.44
CA TYR A 121 13.43 -2.00 7.40
C TYR A 121 13.18 -3.44 6.94
N HIS A 122 14.00 -4.40 7.34
CA HIS A 122 13.74 -5.81 7.03
C HIS A 122 12.76 -6.45 8.02
N SER A 123 12.79 -6.00 9.27
CA SER A 123 11.90 -6.42 10.35
C SER A 123 11.36 -5.24 11.12
N SER A 124 10.20 -5.41 11.76
CA SER A 124 9.62 -4.40 12.67
C SER A 124 10.50 -4.12 13.90
N LYS A 125 11.45 -5.03 14.18
CA LYS A 125 12.38 -5.00 15.32
C LYS A 125 13.70 -4.30 15.00
N ASP A 126 13.96 -3.97 13.74
CA ASP A 126 15.18 -3.28 13.35
C ASP A 126 15.17 -1.86 13.92
N SER A 127 16.31 -1.43 14.48
CA SER A 127 16.46 -0.08 15.05
C SER A 127 16.89 0.96 14.02
N GLU A 128 17.51 0.53 12.93
CA GLU A 128 18.05 1.41 11.89
C GLU A 128 17.46 1.01 10.52
N PRO A 129 17.06 1.98 9.69
CA PRO A 129 16.57 1.69 8.35
C PRO A 129 17.72 1.30 7.41
N PHE A 130 17.46 0.34 6.53
CA PHE A 130 18.43 0.00 5.47
C PHE A 130 18.31 0.92 4.25
N SER A 131 17.21 1.67 4.14
CA SER A 131 16.94 2.60 3.05
C SER A 131 15.99 3.69 3.51
N ARG A 132 16.11 4.88 2.93
CA ARG A 132 15.18 5.99 3.11
C ARG A 132 14.91 6.66 1.77
N GLY A 133 13.89 7.50 1.71
CA GLY A 133 13.58 8.24 0.50
C GLY A 133 12.31 9.05 0.62
N ILE A 134 11.84 9.57 -0.52
CA ILE A 134 10.58 10.31 -0.58
C ILE A 134 9.69 9.74 -1.68
N ASN A 135 8.45 9.45 -1.29
CA ASN A 135 7.33 9.18 -2.16
C ASN A 135 6.61 10.51 -2.48
N SER A 136 6.60 10.90 -3.75
CA SER A 136 5.72 11.92 -4.30
C SER A 136 4.41 11.26 -4.75
N ILE A 137 3.42 11.27 -3.87
CA ILE A 137 2.15 10.57 -4.03
C ILE A 137 1.10 11.55 -4.54
N GLN A 138 0.52 11.27 -5.70
CA GLN A 138 -0.64 11.98 -6.22
C GLN A 138 -1.89 11.18 -5.92
N LEU A 139 -2.87 11.80 -5.28
CA LEU A 139 -4.15 11.19 -4.92
C LEU A 139 -5.33 11.99 -5.47
N MET A 140 -6.47 11.31 -5.57
CA MET A 140 -7.74 11.90 -5.94
C MET A 140 -8.84 11.40 -5.00
N ASN A 141 -9.74 12.29 -4.60
CA ASN A 141 -11.00 11.90 -3.95
C ASN A 141 -12.16 12.13 -4.94
N ASP A 142 -12.86 11.05 -5.30
CA ASP A 142 -13.96 11.08 -6.29
C ASP A 142 -15.34 11.45 -5.69
N GLY A 143 -15.38 11.81 -4.41
CA GLY A 143 -16.60 12.05 -3.63
C GLY A 143 -17.10 10.83 -2.86
N HIS A 144 -16.54 9.64 -3.09
CA HIS A 144 -16.92 8.38 -2.45
C HIS A 144 -15.75 7.70 -1.74
N ARG A 145 -14.56 7.75 -2.34
CA ARG A 145 -13.32 7.17 -1.78
C ARG A 145 -12.08 7.93 -2.27
N TRP A 146 -10.96 7.64 -1.64
CA TRP A 146 -9.64 8.02 -2.11
C TRP A 146 -9.07 7.00 -3.09
N TRP A 147 -8.30 7.52 -4.04
CA TRP A 147 -7.54 6.77 -5.03
C TRP A 147 -6.11 7.27 -5.08
N ILE A 148 -5.15 6.35 -5.19
CA ILE A 148 -3.79 6.69 -5.58
C ILE A 148 -3.74 6.80 -7.11
N ILE A 149 -3.36 7.98 -7.60
CA ILE A 149 -3.22 8.27 -9.03
C ILE A 149 -1.83 7.90 -9.52
N ASN A 150 -0.77 8.32 -8.82
CA ASN A 150 0.60 7.91 -9.11
C ASN A 150 1.44 7.94 -7.83
N ILE A 151 2.49 7.13 -7.80
CA ILE A 151 3.59 7.25 -6.83
C ILE A 151 4.87 7.40 -7.63
N PHE A 152 5.51 8.56 -7.53
CA PHE A 152 6.84 8.80 -8.08
C PHE A 152 7.82 8.92 -6.92
N TRP A 153 8.95 8.23 -6.93
CA TRP A 153 9.83 8.25 -5.75
C TRP A 153 11.31 8.26 -6.08
N GLN A 154 12.07 8.82 -5.15
CA GLN A 154 13.52 8.88 -5.16
C GLN A 154 14.05 8.38 -3.81
N SER A 155 14.90 7.37 -3.86
CA SER A 155 15.64 6.91 -2.68
C SER A 155 16.79 7.86 -2.37
N GLU A 156 17.05 8.06 -1.08
CA GLU A 156 18.23 8.78 -0.59
C GLU A 156 19.52 8.07 -1.03
N ASN A 157 20.57 8.84 -1.29
CA ASN A 157 21.92 8.33 -1.52
C ASN A 157 22.96 9.41 -1.14
N GLU A 158 24.24 9.06 -1.18
CA GLU A 158 25.34 9.97 -0.80
C GLU A 158 25.36 11.29 -1.60
N ASP A 159 24.99 11.26 -2.88
CA ASP A 159 24.92 12.46 -3.72
C ASP A 159 23.64 13.28 -3.50
N ASN A 160 22.60 12.66 -2.92
CA ASN A 160 21.28 13.25 -2.74
C ASN A 160 20.71 12.85 -1.36
N PRO A 161 21.26 13.44 -0.28
CA PRO A 161 20.77 13.21 1.08
C PRO A 161 19.37 13.80 1.27
N LEU A 162 18.62 13.28 2.24
CA LEU A 162 17.32 13.84 2.61
C LEU A 162 17.49 15.25 3.20
N PRO A 163 16.82 16.28 2.64
CA PRO A 163 16.82 17.61 3.23
C PRO A 163 16.15 17.63 4.61
N GLU A 164 16.73 18.36 5.58
CA GLU A 164 16.22 18.47 6.96
C GLU A 164 14.74 18.86 7.04
N LYS A 165 14.28 19.74 6.14
CA LYS A 165 12.87 20.19 6.08
C LYS A 165 11.86 19.07 5.76
N TYR A 166 12.32 17.89 5.36
CA TYR A 166 11.49 16.72 5.08
C TYR A 166 11.71 15.61 6.11
N LEU A 167 12.28 15.94 7.28
CA LEU A 167 12.45 15.04 8.40
C LEU A 167 11.54 15.47 9.56
N PRO A 168 11.23 14.56 10.52
CA PRO A 168 10.56 14.93 11.77
C PRO A 168 11.34 16.00 12.54
N GLU A 169 10.63 16.87 13.27
CA GLU A 169 11.21 17.81 14.23
C GLU A 169 11.69 17.13 15.52
#